data_AF-A0A9Q0LTG4-F1
#
_entry.id   AF-A0A9Q0LTG4-F1
#
_cell.length_a   1.000
_cell.length_b   1.000
_cell.length_c   1.000
_cell.angle_alpha   90.00
_cell.angle_beta   90.00
_cell.angle_gamma   90.00
#
_symmetry.space_group_name_H-M   'P 1'
#
loop_
_entity.id
_entity.type
_entity.pdbx_description
1 polymer ?
#
loop_
_entity_poly.entity_id
_entity_poly.type
_entity_poly.pdbx_seq_one_letter_code
_entity_poly.pdbx_strand_id
1 'polypeptide(L)'
;MYGLKREFFIVAIARESVESALQQFIDSSNLFLSSKDINILISNGYGNSLVNFRNGYLLSFLKINKQIELIINAGKKAIDINYLLLTEKLPFASKKILSVCIRKIQPTEKIRELLLVKKDIIPNKNTEDFKQYVYEMKTLEIYISCLLLLLNKYRISQQNNQNQEQQKIQNLLKNTLRDYFGIYRTSIIIQRCIDTNNHDLLSLIHHQNGNYNLALQFIFLGFENELLKNEINAIAYDKLLSQIFNLINSVLDPEKSKINEKTRSKIITNLISKTLLFWKKMGFPFEEIEKFILEKNSKMMDYLDIESKQVMSSFSSNFLIFVLKQKMLRILDNYKQENTKNNSEIKDILNKIEVNISSNVEKKESRSFISFLMEQNELFLKLICLAHFDPENLMEIKKQEKENIRNDNQLIMFNCEHSYPKSSFYSTLLKEFYERITDFPFSLNYTTKLILDCFSNQKFQFACPVCVFNFIQEQILSKNPKIKIQKWNV
;
A
#
# COMPACT_ATOMS: atom_id res chain seq x y z
N MET A 1 13.01 -2.56 -60.22
CA MET A 1 11.57 -2.67 -59.90
C MET A 1 11.04 -1.65 -58.87
N TYR A 2 11.80 -0.60 -58.49
CA TYR A 2 11.30 0.39 -57.51
C TYR A 2 10.32 1.42 -58.07
N GLY A 3 10.35 1.71 -59.39
CA GLY A 3 9.39 2.64 -60.03
C GLY A 3 7.95 2.12 -59.96
N LEU A 4 7.70 0.92 -60.46
CA LEU A 4 6.34 0.36 -60.59
C LEU A 4 5.50 0.32 -59.30
N LYS A 5 6.10 0.32 -58.11
CA LYS A 5 5.37 0.32 -56.82
C LYS A 5 4.68 1.66 -56.54
N ARG A 6 5.33 2.77 -56.86
CA ARG A 6 4.76 4.11 -56.65
C ARG A 6 3.61 4.33 -57.64
N GLU A 7 3.83 3.99 -58.89
CA GLU A 7 2.84 4.05 -59.96
C GLU A 7 1.63 3.17 -59.61
N PHE A 8 1.84 1.99 -59.05
CA PHE A 8 0.78 1.10 -58.56
C PHE A 8 -0.11 1.79 -57.51
N PHE A 9 0.45 2.44 -56.49
CA PHE A 9 -0.35 3.15 -55.49
C PHE A 9 -0.99 4.43 -56.02
N ILE A 10 -0.36 5.14 -56.97
CA ILE A 10 -0.99 6.29 -57.63
C ILE A 10 -2.26 5.85 -58.38
N VAL A 11 -2.18 4.73 -59.12
CA VAL A 11 -3.35 4.15 -59.81
C VAL A 11 -4.40 3.67 -58.79
N ALA A 12 -3.98 3.03 -57.71
CA ALA A 12 -4.91 2.57 -56.67
C ALA A 12 -5.65 3.74 -55.99
N ILE A 13 -4.96 4.85 -55.71
CA ILE A 13 -5.54 6.09 -55.20
C ILE A 13 -6.57 6.65 -56.18
N ALA A 14 -6.21 6.78 -57.46
CA ALA A 14 -7.11 7.31 -58.49
C ALA A 14 -8.37 6.44 -58.69
N ARG A 15 -8.31 5.15 -58.32
CA ARG A 15 -9.41 4.19 -58.39
C ARG A 15 -10.11 3.93 -57.06
N GLU A 16 -9.74 4.65 -55.99
CA GLU A 16 -10.24 4.43 -54.63
C GLU A 16 -10.11 2.97 -54.13
N SER A 17 -9.12 2.24 -54.63
CA SER A 17 -8.91 0.79 -54.40
C SER A 17 -7.68 0.49 -53.55
N VAL A 18 -7.25 1.47 -52.75
CA VAL A 18 -5.99 1.41 -51.98
C VAL A 18 -5.96 0.25 -50.99
N GLU A 19 -7.09 -0.12 -50.37
CA GLU A 19 -7.12 -1.26 -49.44
C GLU A 19 -6.86 -2.58 -50.15
N SER A 20 -7.51 -2.81 -51.29
CA SER A 20 -7.27 -3.98 -52.14
C SER A 20 -5.84 -4.01 -52.66
N ALA A 21 -5.30 -2.84 -53.04
CA ALA A 21 -3.92 -2.70 -53.48
C ALA A 21 -2.92 -3.02 -52.36
N LEU A 22 -3.15 -2.55 -51.12
CA LEU A 22 -2.34 -2.89 -49.96
C LEU A 22 -2.39 -4.38 -49.65
N GLN A 23 -3.57 -5.00 -49.72
CA GLN A 23 -3.73 -6.44 -49.52
C GLN A 23 -2.96 -7.24 -50.58
N GLN A 24 -3.15 -6.90 -51.86
CA GLN A 24 -2.43 -7.53 -52.97
C GLN A 24 -0.91 -7.35 -52.83
N PHE A 25 -0.47 -6.19 -52.35
CA PHE A 25 0.94 -5.91 -52.10
C PHE A 25 1.51 -6.83 -51.01
N ILE A 26 0.79 -7.02 -49.90
CA ILE A 26 1.16 -7.95 -48.82
C ILE A 26 1.15 -9.41 -49.30
N ASP A 27 0.10 -9.81 -50.03
CA ASP A 27 -0.06 -11.18 -50.55
C ASP A 27 1.07 -11.53 -51.53
N SER A 28 1.59 -10.55 -52.27
CA SER A 28 2.74 -10.71 -53.16
C SER A 28 4.09 -10.84 -52.43
N SER A 29 4.10 -10.96 -51.10
CA SER A 29 5.30 -10.97 -50.24
C SER A 29 6.20 -9.73 -50.37
N ASN A 30 5.71 -8.67 -51.00
CA ASN A 30 6.38 -7.39 -51.04
C ASN A 30 6.05 -6.62 -49.76
N LEU A 31 6.83 -6.82 -48.70
CA LEU A 31 6.56 -6.17 -47.41
C LEU A 31 7.13 -4.75 -47.32
N PHE A 32 8.01 -4.35 -48.24
CA PHE A 32 8.73 -3.07 -48.15
C PHE A 32 8.05 -1.96 -48.98
N LEU A 33 7.50 -0.98 -48.28
CA LEU A 33 7.12 0.33 -48.84
C LEU A 33 8.21 1.36 -48.53
N SER A 34 8.59 2.17 -49.51
CA SER A 34 9.52 3.27 -49.24
C SER A 34 8.82 4.37 -48.43
N SER A 35 9.60 5.21 -47.75
CA SER A 35 9.05 6.38 -47.03
C SER A 35 8.29 7.33 -47.96
N LYS A 36 8.65 7.39 -49.25
CA LYS A 36 7.94 8.19 -50.26
C LYS A 36 6.56 7.60 -50.56
N ASP A 37 6.46 6.29 -50.74
CA ASP A 37 5.18 5.61 -51.02
C ASP A 37 4.20 5.80 -49.86
N ILE A 38 4.69 5.63 -48.63
CA ILE A 38 3.88 5.83 -47.43
C ILE A 38 3.44 7.29 -47.30
N ASN A 39 4.32 8.25 -47.57
CA ASN A 39 3.94 9.67 -47.54
C ASN A 39 2.86 10.01 -48.57
N ILE A 40 2.90 9.40 -49.76
CA ILE A 40 1.84 9.57 -50.78
C ILE A 40 0.51 9.01 -50.27
N LEU A 41 0.51 7.82 -49.67
CA LEU A 41 -0.71 7.24 -49.11
C LEU A 41 -1.29 8.12 -47.99
N ILE A 42 -0.42 8.65 -47.11
CA ILE A 42 -0.83 9.54 -46.02
C ILE A 42 -1.36 10.88 -46.56
N SER A 43 -0.68 11.50 -47.53
CA SER A 43 -1.09 12.79 -48.09
C SER A 43 -2.43 12.72 -48.82
N ASN A 44 -2.82 11.53 -49.29
CA ASN A 44 -4.09 11.27 -49.95
C ASN A 44 -5.16 10.69 -48.99
N GLY A 45 -4.94 10.73 -47.68
CA GLY A 45 -5.95 10.34 -46.68
C GLY A 45 -6.01 8.85 -46.34
N TYR A 46 -5.16 8.00 -46.92
CA TYR A 46 -5.15 6.55 -46.68
C TYR A 46 -4.30 6.12 -45.47
N GLY A 47 -4.02 7.05 -44.55
CA GLY A 47 -3.30 6.77 -43.31
C GLY A 47 -3.98 5.70 -42.45
N ASN A 48 -5.32 5.68 -42.41
CA ASN A 48 -6.09 4.69 -41.65
C ASN A 48 -5.91 3.27 -42.19
N SER A 49 -5.87 3.13 -43.52
CA SER A 49 -5.69 1.83 -44.17
C SER A 49 -4.31 1.23 -43.84
N LEU A 50 -3.27 2.05 -43.64
CA LEU A 50 -1.96 1.59 -43.19
C LEU A 50 -1.95 1.05 -41.75
N VAL A 51 -2.88 1.50 -40.92
CA VAL A 51 -2.93 1.16 -39.49
C VAL A 51 -3.84 -0.06 -39.21
N ASN A 52 -4.53 -0.57 -40.22
CA ASN A 52 -5.36 -1.77 -40.10
C ASN A 52 -4.50 -2.99 -39.70
N PHE A 53 -5.05 -3.89 -38.89
CA PHE A 53 -4.36 -5.07 -38.33
C PHE A 53 -3.64 -5.90 -39.40
N ARG A 54 -4.28 -6.08 -40.55
CA ARG A 54 -3.72 -6.83 -41.70
C ARG A 54 -2.44 -6.20 -42.26
N ASN A 55 -2.28 -4.90 -42.04
CA ASN A 55 -1.21 -4.08 -42.59
C ASN A 55 -0.18 -3.69 -41.51
N GLY A 56 -0.28 -4.22 -40.29
CA GLY A 56 0.59 -3.86 -39.17
C GLY A 56 2.08 -4.04 -39.46
N TYR A 57 2.45 -5.01 -40.31
CA TYR A 57 3.83 -5.19 -40.78
C TYR A 57 4.34 -3.99 -41.57
N LEU A 58 3.49 -3.31 -42.35
CA LEU A 58 3.89 -2.12 -43.12
C LEU A 58 4.24 -0.95 -42.20
N LEU A 59 3.58 -0.84 -41.03
CA LEU A 59 3.94 0.17 -40.03
C LEU A 59 5.36 -0.03 -39.52
N SER A 60 5.82 -1.28 -39.36
CA SER A 60 7.13 -1.57 -38.76
C SER A 60 8.32 -0.96 -39.53
N PHE A 61 8.16 -0.68 -40.83
CA PHE A 61 9.17 -0.05 -41.67
C PHE A 61 9.28 1.47 -41.49
N LEU A 62 8.31 2.10 -40.83
CA LEU A 62 8.37 3.52 -40.53
C LEU A 62 9.25 3.79 -39.31
N LYS A 63 9.75 5.03 -39.20
CA LYS A 63 10.36 5.48 -37.94
C LYS A 63 9.31 5.43 -36.82
N ILE A 64 9.72 5.03 -35.62
CA ILE A 64 8.85 4.88 -34.43
C ILE A 64 7.91 6.08 -34.23
N ASN A 65 8.45 7.30 -34.29
CA ASN A 65 7.66 8.52 -34.16
C ASN A 65 6.52 8.63 -35.18
N LYS A 66 6.75 8.18 -36.42
CA LYS A 66 5.75 8.22 -37.50
C LYS A 66 4.72 7.10 -37.35
N GLN A 67 5.14 5.92 -36.89
CA GLN A 67 4.23 4.82 -36.54
C GLN A 67 3.20 5.28 -35.51
N ILE A 68 3.69 5.84 -34.39
CA ILE A 68 2.84 6.32 -33.30
C ILE A 68 1.92 7.43 -33.81
N GLU A 69 2.46 8.43 -34.51
CA GLU A 69 1.68 9.53 -35.07
C GLU A 69 0.52 9.05 -35.95
N LEU A 70 0.77 8.08 -36.84
CA LEU A 70 -0.27 7.53 -37.71
C LEU A 70 -1.35 6.81 -36.92
N ILE A 71 -0.95 5.97 -35.95
CA ILE A 71 -1.90 5.23 -35.13
C ILE A 71 -2.80 6.18 -34.34
N ILE A 72 -2.22 7.22 -33.73
CA ILE A 72 -2.99 8.20 -32.95
C ILE A 72 -3.91 9.02 -33.85
N ASN A 73 -3.44 9.46 -35.02
CA ASN A 73 -4.27 10.23 -35.96
C ASN A 73 -5.41 9.42 -36.56
N ALA A 74 -5.25 8.10 -36.67
CA ALA A 74 -6.30 7.20 -37.15
C ALA A 74 -7.43 6.95 -36.13
N GLY A 75 -7.28 7.41 -34.88
CA GLY A 75 -8.33 7.43 -33.87
C GLY A 75 -8.42 6.17 -32.99
N LYS A 76 -9.48 6.10 -32.17
CA LYS A 76 -9.61 5.12 -31.07
C LYS A 76 -9.55 3.65 -31.54
N LYS A 77 -10.17 3.33 -32.68
CA LYS A 77 -10.16 1.96 -33.23
C LYS A 77 -8.73 1.51 -33.61
N ALA A 78 -7.96 2.41 -34.21
CA ALA A 78 -6.56 2.16 -34.55
C ALA A 78 -5.69 1.96 -33.31
N ILE A 79 -5.91 2.75 -32.25
CA ILE A 79 -5.21 2.62 -30.96
C ILE A 79 -5.47 1.25 -30.34
N ASP A 80 -6.72 0.77 -30.36
CA ASP A 80 -7.08 -0.53 -29.78
C ASP A 80 -6.45 -1.71 -30.53
N ILE A 81 -6.53 -1.68 -31.86
CA ILE A 81 -5.91 -2.70 -32.74
C ILE A 81 -4.40 -2.75 -32.51
N ASN A 82 -3.75 -1.59 -32.39
CA ASN A 82 -2.29 -1.47 -32.26
C ASN A 82 -1.85 -1.22 -30.81
N TYR A 83 -2.67 -1.57 -29.83
CA TYR A 83 -2.42 -1.23 -28.42
C TYR A 83 -1.07 -1.77 -27.93
N LEU A 84 -0.78 -3.04 -28.23
CA LEU A 84 0.48 -3.68 -27.83
C LEU A 84 1.69 -2.99 -28.47
N LEU A 85 1.63 -2.73 -29.77
CA LEU A 85 2.67 -2.01 -30.51
C LEU A 85 2.91 -0.61 -29.90
N LEU A 86 1.84 0.14 -29.62
CA LEU A 86 1.95 1.45 -28.98
C LEU A 86 2.63 1.33 -27.61
N THR A 87 2.20 0.38 -26.77
CA THR A 87 2.82 0.21 -25.46
C THR A 87 4.31 -0.12 -25.56
N GLU A 88 4.73 -0.93 -26.52
CA GLU A 88 6.14 -1.27 -26.71
C GLU A 88 6.95 -0.07 -27.24
N LYS A 89 6.40 0.70 -28.18
CA LYS A 89 7.13 1.75 -28.89
C LYS A 89 7.12 3.12 -28.20
N LEU A 90 6.12 3.41 -27.36
CA LEU A 90 5.96 4.72 -26.70
C LEU A 90 7.19 5.19 -25.89
N PRO A 91 7.91 4.34 -25.13
CA PRO A 91 9.11 4.75 -24.40
C PRO A 91 10.17 5.43 -25.29
N PHE A 92 10.25 5.00 -26.55
CA PHE A 92 11.19 5.50 -27.55
C PHE A 92 10.69 6.74 -28.32
N ALA A 93 9.45 7.18 -28.08
CA ALA A 93 8.88 8.34 -28.75
C ALA A 93 9.62 9.64 -28.38
N SER A 94 9.67 10.60 -29.29
CA SER A 94 10.20 11.94 -29.00
C SER A 94 9.22 12.77 -28.15
N LYS A 95 9.71 13.81 -27.45
CA LYS A 95 8.87 14.77 -26.70
C LYS A 95 7.74 15.32 -27.56
N LYS A 96 8.06 15.74 -28.79
CA LYS A 96 7.08 16.30 -29.76
C LYS A 96 5.93 15.33 -30.02
N ILE A 97 6.23 14.04 -30.24
CA ILE A 97 5.20 13.03 -30.50
C ILE A 97 4.35 12.77 -29.26
N LEU A 98 4.95 12.67 -28.07
CA LEU A 98 4.19 12.50 -26.83
C LEU A 98 3.22 13.65 -26.60
N SER A 99 3.63 14.91 -26.85
CA SER A 99 2.74 16.08 -26.76
C SER A 99 1.61 16.06 -27.81
N VAL A 100 1.84 15.50 -28.99
CA VAL A 100 0.76 15.27 -29.99
C VAL A 100 -0.20 14.20 -29.49
N CYS A 101 0.31 13.10 -28.94
CA CYS A 101 -0.50 12.02 -28.39
C CYS A 101 -1.41 12.53 -27.27
N ILE A 102 -0.87 13.26 -26.30
CA ILE A 102 -1.63 13.82 -25.17
C ILE A 102 -2.79 14.70 -25.67
N ARG A 103 -2.56 15.56 -26.66
CA ARG A 103 -3.60 16.43 -27.21
C ARG A 103 -4.70 15.67 -27.97
N LYS A 104 -4.35 14.59 -28.65
CA LYS A 104 -5.27 13.81 -29.49
C LYS A 104 -6.07 12.76 -28.70
N ILE A 105 -5.49 12.23 -27.63
CA ILE A 105 -6.02 11.09 -26.86
C ILE A 105 -6.69 11.57 -25.55
N GLN A 106 -6.81 12.89 -25.35
CA GLN A 106 -7.35 13.44 -24.11
C GLN A 106 -8.67 12.75 -23.73
N PRO A 107 -8.80 12.25 -22.49
CA PRO A 107 -10.00 11.57 -22.03
C PRO A 107 -11.24 12.43 -22.27
N THR A 108 -12.24 11.87 -22.95
CA THR A 108 -13.51 12.56 -23.23
C THR A 108 -14.41 12.55 -22.01
N GLU A 109 -15.33 13.53 -21.88
CA GLU A 109 -16.34 13.56 -20.81
C GLU A 109 -17.17 12.26 -20.74
N LYS A 110 -17.36 11.59 -21.88
CA LYS A 110 -18.00 10.27 -21.97
C LYS A 110 -17.36 9.20 -21.07
N ILE A 111 -16.05 9.27 -20.80
CA ILE A 111 -15.37 8.37 -19.86
C ILE A 111 -15.79 8.69 -18.42
N ARG A 112 -15.99 9.97 -18.11
CA ARG A 112 -16.51 10.42 -16.80
C ARG A 112 -17.98 10.03 -16.62
N GLU A 113 -18.78 10.06 -17.69
CA GLU A 113 -20.16 9.54 -17.63
C GLU A 113 -20.19 8.03 -17.35
N LEU A 114 -19.31 7.25 -18.00
CA LEU A 114 -19.15 5.83 -17.71
C LEU A 114 -18.75 5.56 -16.24
N LEU A 115 -17.98 6.46 -15.62
CA LEU A 115 -17.64 6.40 -14.19
C LEU A 115 -18.83 6.68 -13.26
N LEU A 116 -19.67 7.66 -13.61
CA LEU A 116 -20.80 8.09 -12.77
C LEU A 116 -21.90 7.04 -12.72
N VAL A 117 -22.13 6.31 -13.82
CA VAL A 117 -23.22 5.33 -13.92
C VAL A 117 -22.86 3.98 -13.31
N LYS A 118 -21.57 3.64 -13.14
CA LYS A 118 -21.13 2.26 -12.87
C LYS A 118 -19.97 2.15 -11.89
N LYS A 119 -20.08 2.73 -10.68
CA LYS A 119 -19.08 2.48 -9.62
C LYS A 119 -18.93 1.00 -9.25
N ASP A 120 -19.92 0.14 -9.58
CA ASP A 120 -19.89 -1.28 -9.23
C ASP A 120 -20.30 -2.27 -10.35
N ILE A 121 -20.48 -1.81 -11.61
CA ILE A 121 -20.96 -2.69 -12.69
C ILE A 121 -20.03 -2.63 -13.89
N ILE A 122 -19.10 -3.57 -14.00
CA ILE A 122 -18.43 -3.84 -15.28
C ILE A 122 -19.52 -4.23 -16.28
N PRO A 123 -19.62 -3.59 -17.47
CA PRO A 123 -20.63 -3.96 -18.46
C PRO A 123 -20.51 -5.45 -18.79
N ASN A 124 -21.63 -6.12 -19.04
CA ASN A 124 -21.62 -7.53 -19.41
C ASN A 124 -20.71 -7.73 -20.64
N LYS A 125 -19.79 -8.70 -20.58
CA LYS A 125 -18.72 -8.91 -21.57
C LYS A 125 -19.21 -9.02 -23.01
N ASN A 126 -20.47 -9.42 -23.20
CA ASN A 126 -21.06 -9.64 -24.52
C ASN A 126 -21.77 -8.41 -25.11
N THR A 127 -21.74 -7.26 -24.44
CA THR A 127 -22.40 -6.04 -24.94
C THR A 127 -21.43 -5.13 -25.70
N GLU A 128 -21.97 -4.36 -26.64
CA GLU A 128 -21.19 -3.32 -27.35
C GLU A 128 -20.64 -2.28 -26.37
N ASP A 129 -21.33 -2.02 -25.27
CA ASP A 129 -20.86 -1.19 -24.16
C ASP A 129 -19.57 -1.71 -23.53
N PHE A 130 -19.40 -3.04 -23.40
CA PHE A 130 -18.17 -3.61 -22.88
C PHE A 130 -17.00 -3.38 -23.84
N LYS A 131 -17.22 -3.54 -25.14
CA LYS A 131 -16.20 -3.22 -26.14
C LYS A 131 -15.81 -1.74 -26.02
N GLN A 132 -16.79 -0.83 -26.03
CA GLN A 132 -16.54 0.60 -25.87
C GLN A 132 -15.76 0.90 -24.59
N TYR A 133 -16.13 0.28 -23.47
CA TYR A 133 -15.39 0.40 -22.21
C TYR A 133 -13.92 -0.03 -22.35
N VAL A 134 -13.65 -1.17 -23.00
CA VAL A 134 -12.27 -1.63 -23.26
C VAL A 134 -11.50 -0.66 -24.16
N TYR A 135 -12.14 -0.09 -25.18
CA TYR A 135 -11.53 0.95 -26.03
C TYR A 135 -11.13 2.18 -25.22
N GLU A 136 -12.03 2.69 -24.38
CA GLU A 136 -11.75 3.87 -23.54
C GLU A 136 -10.67 3.58 -22.50
N MET A 137 -10.69 2.41 -21.86
CA MET A 137 -9.66 1.96 -20.92
C MET A 137 -8.27 1.96 -21.56
N LYS A 138 -8.10 1.31 -22.72
CA LYS A 138 -6.82 1.26 -23.44
C LYS A 138 -6.35 2.65 -23.86
N THR A 139 -7.28 3.47 -24.35
CA THR A 139 -7.02 4.87 -24.74
C THR A 139 -6.49 5.68 -23.55
N LEU A 140 -7.12 5.53 -22.39
CA LEU A 140 -6.69 6.16 -21.14
C LEU A 140 -5.31 5.68 -20.68
N GLU A 141 -5.03 4.38 -20.77
CA GLU A 141 -3.71 3.83 -20.41
C GLU A 141 -2.59 4.38 -21.29
N ILE A 142 -2.85 4.52 -22.59
CA ILE A 142 -1.92 5.17 -23.53
C ILE A 142 -1.73 6.64 -23.16
N TYR A 143 -2.80 7.36 -22.83
CA TYR A 143 -2.74 8.75 -22.41
C TYR A 143 -1.89 8.95 -21.14
N ILE A 144 -2.15 8.15 -20.09
CA ILE A 144 -1.38 8.15 -18.84
C ILE A 144 0.10 7.80 -19.11
N SER A 145 0.35 6.80 -19.95
CA SER A 145 1.72 6.42 -20.35
C SER A 145 2.43 7.56 -21.07
N CYS A 146 1.75 8.30 -21.95
CA CYS A 146 2.34 9.45 -22.63
C CYS A 146 2.70 10.57 -21.64
N LEU A 147 1.83 10.87 -20.67
CA LEU A 147 2.11 11.85 -19.61
C LEU A 147 3.33 11.45 -18.77
N LEU A 148 3.39 10.19 -18.33
CA LEU A 148 4.52 9.64 -17.57
C LEU A 148 5.85 9.76 -18.31
N LEU A 149 5.87 9.32 -19.57
CA LEU A 149 7.07 9.34 -20.40
C LEU A 149 7.50 10.77 -20.74
N LEU A 150 6.54 11.67 -20.98
CA LEU A 150 6.84 13.07 -21.25
C LEU A 150 7.47 13.73 -20.02
N LEU A 151 6.88 13.52 -18.84
CA LEU A 151 7.42 13.98 -17.57
C LEU A 151 8.84 13.45 -17.33
N ASN A 152 9.10 12.17 -17.57
CA ASN A 152 10.43 11.59 -17.43
C ASN A 152 11.45 12.25 -18.36
N LYS A 153 11.08 12.50 -19.62
CA LYS A 153 11.94 13.20 -20.59
C LYS A 153 12.22 14.64 -20.19
N TYR A 154 11.32 15.32 -19.49
CA TYR A 154 11.59 16.64 -18.93
C TYR A 154 12.55 16.57 -17.74
N ARG A 155 12.39 15.59 -16.84
CA ARG A 155 13.30 15.39 -15.70
C ARG A 155 14.74 15.15 -16.16
N ILE A 156 14.93 14.35 -17.21
CA ILE A 156 16.27 14.04 -17.75
C ILE A 156 16.94 15.28 -18.37
N SER A 157 16.18 16.21 -18.96
CA SER A 157 16.78 17.33 -19.70
C SER A 157 17.24 18.53 -18.85
N GLN A 158 17.08 18.51 -17.52
CA GLN A 158 17.66 19.47 -16.54
C GLN A 158 17.74 20.96 -16.96
N GLN A 159 16.77 21.50 -17.69
CA GLN A 159 16.77 22.93 -18.06
C GLN A 159 15.87 23.71 -17.10
N ASN A 160 16.40 24.78 -16.49
CA ASN A 160 15.75 25.59 -15.44
C ASN A 160 14.34 26.09 -15.80
N ASN A 161 14.05 26.37 -17.09
CA ASN A 161 12.73 26.81 -17.53
C ASN A 161 11.66 25.69 -17.58
N GLN A 162 12.05 24.43 -17.42
CA GLN A 162 11.15 23.27 -17.53
C GLN A 162 10.44 22.91 -16.22
N ASN A 163 10.79 23.54 -15.09
CA ASN A 163 10.20 23.20 -13.78
C ASN A 163 8.68 23.48 -13.73
N GLN A 164 8.21 24.57 -14.34
CA GLN A 164 6.78 24.88 -14.38
C GLN A 164 5.98 23.88 -15.24
N GLU A 165 6.48 23.52 -16.41
CA GLU A 165 5.82 22.52 -17.28
C GLU A 165 5.81 21.14 -16.62
N GLN A 166 6.92 20.73 -15.99
CA GLN A 166 7.00 19.49 -15.23
C GLN A 166 5.94 19.43 -14.13
N GLN A 167 5.78 20.50 -13.35
CA GLN A 167 4.80 20.56 -12.28
C GLN A 167 3.36 20.52 -12.81
N LYS A 168 3.08 21.22 -13.92
CA LYS A 168 1.78 21.15 -14.61
C LYS A 168 1.45 19.73 -15.05
N ILE A 169 2.40 19.04 -15.70
CA ILE A 169 2.22 17.65 -16.16
C ILE A 169 2.05 16.70 -14.97
N GLN A 170 2.86 16.85 -13.92
CA GLN A 170 2.76 16.04 -12.71
C GLN A 170 1.38 16.20 -12.05
N ASN A 171 0.86 17.43 -11.96
CA ASN A 171 -0.46 17.70 -11.38
C ASN A 171 -1.58 17.12 -12.26
N LEU A 172 -1.50 17.33 -13.58
CA LEU A 172 -2.43 16.73 -14.53
C LEU A 172 -2.47 15.20 -14.42
N LEU A 173 -1.29 14.58 -14.27
CA LEU A 173 -1.17 13.14 -14.10
C LEU A 173 -1.72 12.64 -12.76
N LYS A 174 -1.42 13.34 -11.65
CA LYS A 174 -2.00 13.04 -10.33
C LYS A 174 -3.54 13.12 -10.36
N ASN A 175 -4.08 14.16 -10.99
CA ASN A 175 -5.54 14.32 -11.13
C ASN A 175 -6.13 13.25 -12.05
N THR A 176 -5.49 12.93 -13.17
CA THR A 176 -5.97 11.87 -14.09
C THR A 176 -6.01 10.51 -13.38
N LEU A 177 -4.96 10.15 -12.63
CA LEU A 177 -4.96 8.90 -11.87
C LEU A 177 -6.04 8.88 -10.78
N ARG A 178 -6.34 10.03 -10.19
CA ARG A 178 -7.44 10.18 -9.23
C ARG A 178 -8.81 10.01 -9.85
N ASP A 179 -9.09 10.78 -10.88
CA ASP A 179 -10.39 10.86 -11.54
C ASP A 179 -10.77 9.52 -12.18
N TYR A 180 -9.80 8.80 -12.75
CA TYR A 180 -10.05 7.58 -13.52
C TYR A 180 -9.60 6.30 -12.82
N PHE A 181 -9.42 6.34 -11.50
CA PHE A 181 -9.11 5.16 -10.71
C PHE A 181 -10.19 4.09 -10.86
N GLY A 182 -9.78 2.83 -11.07
CA GLY A 182 -10.68 1.71 -11.32
C GLY A 182 -11.07 1.50 -12.79
N ILE A 183 -10.77 2.44 -13.69
CA ILE A 183 -10.94 2.20 -15.15
C ILE A 183 -9.69 1.59 -15.75
N TYR A 184 -8.53 2.22 -15.54
CA TYR A 184 -7.28 1.74 -16.11
C TYR A 184 -6.80 0.48 -15.38
N ARG A 185 -6.04 -0.39 -16.07
CA ARG A 185 -5.40 -1.53 -15.43
C ARG A 185 -4.25 -1.05 -14.57
N THR A 186 -4.45 -1.11 -13.26
CA THR A 186 -3.48 -0.70 -12.25
C THR A 186 -2.10 -1.32 -12.46
N SER A 187 -2.02 -2.59 -12.82
CA SER A 187 -0.74 -3.30 -13.05
C SER A 187 0.11 -2.66 -14.14
N ILE A 188 -0.50 -2.24 -15.25
CA ILE A 188 0.20 -1.61 -16.37
C ILE A 188 0.77 -0.25 -15.95
N ILE A 189 -0.05 0.57 -15.27
CA ILE A 189 0.38 1.90 -14.83
C ILE A 189 1.45 1.80 -13.74
N ILE A 190 1.36 0.83 -12.82
CA ILE A 190 2.41 0.55 -11.84
C ILE A 190 3.73 0.23 -12.55
N GLN A 191 3.72 -0.69 -13.53
CA GLN A 191 4.93 -1.02 -14.29
C GLN A 191 5.55 0.22 -14.93
N ARG A 192 4.74 1.11 -15.54
CA ARG A 192 5.24 2.36 -16.12
C ARG A 192 5.81 3.32 -15.09
N CYS A 193 5.21 3.40 -13.90
CA CYS A 193 5.76 4.24 -12.85
C CYS A 193 7.08 3.68 -12.30
N ILE A 194 7.24 2.36 -12.25
CA ILE A 194 8.52 1.70 -11.93
C ILE A 194 9.55 2.00 -13.02
N ASP A 195 9.22 1.80 -14.30
CA ASP A 195 10.11 2.06 -15.44
C ASP A 195 10.61 3.52 -15.48
N THR A 196 9.80 4.46 -14.96
CA THR A 196 10.12 5.90 -14.91
C THR A 196 10.59 6.38 -13.53
N ASN A 197 10.79 5.47 -12.59
CA ASN A 197 11.19 5.73 -11.21
C ASN A 197 10.35 6.83 -10.52
N ASN A 198 9.02 6.80 -10.73
CA ASN A 198 8.09 7.82 -10.23
C ASN A 198 7.36 7.35 -8.97
N HIS A 199 8.07 7.34 -7.85
CA HIS A 199 7.56 6.84 -6.56
C HIS A 199 6.35 7.61 -6.03
N ASP A 200 6.28 8.92 -6.28
CA ASP A 200 5.14 9.78 -5.96
C ASP A 200 3.81 9.22 -6.49
N LEU A 201 3.83 8.72 -7.73
CA LEU A 201 2.65 8.18 -8.38
C LEU A 201 2.39 6.74 -7.97
N LEU A 202 3.44 5.95 -7.73
CA LEU A 202 3.28 4.61 -7.14
C LEU A 202 2.60 4.68 -5.78
N SER A 203 3.03 5.63 -4.93
CA SER A 203 2.37 5.87 -3.64
C SER A 203 0.90 6.21 -3.81
N LEU A 204 0.58 7.14 -4.72
CA LEU A 204 -0.81 7.51 -5.02
C LEU A 204 -1.65 6.31 -5.46
N ILE A 205 -1.15 5.50 -6.40
CA ILE A 205 -1.88 4.33 -6.92
C ILE A 205 -2.09 3.30 -5.81
N HIS A 206 -1.06 2.99 -5.01
CA HIS A 206 -1.21 2.04 -3.90
C HIS A 206 -2.15 2.56 -2.80
N HIS A 207 -2.13 3.85 -2.53
CA HIS A 207 -3.06 4.49 -1.62
C HIS A 207 -4.51 4.29 -2.10
N GLN A 208 -4.80 4.57 -3.36
CA GLN A 208 -6.15 4.39 -3.90
C GLN A 208 -6.61 2.92 -3.91
N ASN A 209 -5.69 1.97 -4.08
CA ASN A 209 -5.99 0.54 -3.96
C ASN A 209 -6.18 0.05 -2.52
N GLY A 210 -6.09 0.92 -1.51
CA GLY A 210 -6.15 0.52 -0.10
C GLY A 210 -4.89 -0.19 0.41
N ASN A 211 -3.81 -0.21 -0.38
CA ASN A 211 -2.52 -0.81 -0.04
C ASN A 211 -1.61 0.21 0.68
N TYR A 212 -2.09 0.75 1.81
CA TYR A 212 -1.44 1.87 2.52
C TYR A 212 0.02 1.58 2.92
N ASN A 213 0.34 0.34 3.27
CA ASN A 213 1.71 -0.05 3.61
C ASN A 213 2.69 0.13 2.45
N LEU A 214 2.29 -0.28 1.24
CA LEU A 214 3.10 -0.10 0.03
C LEU A 214 3.14 1.37 -0.36
N ALA A 215 2.03 2.09 -0.19
CA ALA A 215 1.98 3.53 -0.44
C ALA A 215 3.00 4.29 0.42
N LEU A 216 3.12 3.94 1.71
CA LEU A 216 4.11 4.50 2.62
C LEU A 216 5.54 4.15 2.22
N GLN A 217 5.80 2.90 1.82
CA GLN A 217 7.13 2.48 1.34
C GLN A 217 7.57 3.29 0.12
N PHE A 218 6.66 3.56 -0.82
CA PHE A 218 7.00 4.41 -1.98
C PHE A 218 7.19 5.88 -1.61
N ILE A 219 6.52 6.40 -0.57
CA ILE A 219 6.83 7.74 -0.03
C ILE A 219 8.28 7.76 0.47
N PHE A 220 8.69 6.76 1.26
CA PHE A 220 10.05 6.65 1.77
C PHE A 220 11.09 6.52 0.67
N LEU A 221 10.87 5.65 -0.33
CA LEU A 221 11.77 5.49 -1.47
C LEU A 221 11.85 6.76 -2.33
N GLY A 222 10.72 7.45 -2.50
CA GLY A 222 10.67 8.74 -3.19
C GLY A 222 11.54 9.78 -2.50
N PHE A 223 11.42 9.87 -1.18
CA PHE A 223 12.21 10.77 -0.36
C PHE A 223 13.69 10.39 -0.34
N GLU A 224 14.04 9.12 -0.11
CA GLU A 224 15.43 8.61 -0.19
C GLU A 224 16.10 8.98 -1.52
N ASN A 225 15.37 8.88 -2.64
CA ASN A 225 15.88 9.27 -3.95
C ASN A 225 15.98 10.79 -4.17
N GLU A 226 15.17 11.60 -3.49
CA GLU A 226 15.32 13.06 -3.47
C GLU A 226 16.54 13.47 -2.62
N LEU A 227 16.77 12.81 -1.48
CA LEU A 227 17.94 13.00 -0.61
C LEU A 227 19.27 12.75 -1.33
N LEU A 228 19.32 11.72 -2.19
CA LEU A 228 20.53 11.42 -2.97
C LEU A 228 20.86 12.50 -4.01
N LYS A 229 19.89 13.36 -4.37
CA LYS A 229 20.05 14.36 -5.44
C LYS A 229 20.28 15.77 -4.91
N ASN A 230 19.77 16.09 -3.73
CA ASN A 230 19.75 17.44 -3.18
C ASN A 230 20.21 17.46 -1.71
N GLU A 231 20.79 18.57 -1.27
CA GLU A 231 20.99 18.81 0.16
C GLU A 231 19.64 18.95 0.88
N ILE A 232 19.57 18.38 2.09
CA ILE A 232 18.35 18.36 2.90
C ILE A 232 18.01 19.78 3.34
N ASN A 233 16.79 20.23 3.05
CA ASN A 233 16.25 21.46 3.59
C ASN A 233 14.95 21.19 4.39
N ALA A 234 14.60 22.11 5.28
CA ALA A 234 13.39 22.00 6.10
C ALA A 234 12.10 21.80 5.27
N ILE A 235 12.08 22.37 4.06
CA ILE A 235 10.97 22.24 3.10
C ILE A 235 10.76 20.78 2.69
N ALA A 236 11.82 19.99 2.58
CA ALA A 236 11.74 18.57 2.25
C ALA A 236 11.07 17.75 3.37
N TYR A 237 11.37 18.06 4.64
CA TYR A 237 10.74 17.40 5.80
C TYR A 237 9.24 17.68 5.86
N ASP A 238 8.85 18.95 5.73
CA ASP A 238 7.45 19.35 5.75
C ASP A 238 6.65 18.66 4.64
N LYS A 239 7.24 18.53 3.45
CA LYS A 239 6.65 17.81 2.32
C LYS A 239 6.49 16.32 2.64
N LEU A 240 7.52 15.66 3.19
CA LEU A 240 7.48 14.25 3.58
C LEU A 240 6.40 14.00 4.63
N LEU A 241 6.41 14.76 5.72
CA LEU A 241 5.43 14.65 6.80
C LEU A 241 4.02 14.89 6.24
N SER A 242 3.82 15.94 5.45
CA SER A 242 2.52 16.19 4.82
C SER A 242 2.02 15.01 3.98
N GLN A 243 2.89 14.32 3.23
CA GLN A 243 2.52 13.14 2.45
C GLN A 243 2.13 11.95 3.36
N ILE A 244 2.94 11.66 4.38
CA ILE A 244 2.69 10.57 5.33
C ILE A 244 1.38 10.80 6.09
N PHE A 245 1.16 12.01 6.59
CA PHE A 245 -0.03 12.32 7.36
C PHE A 245 -1.29 12.36 6.50
N ASN A 246 -1.20 12.82 5.25
CA ASN A 246 -2.33 12.69 4.32
C ASN A 246 -2.72 11.21 4.10
N LEU A 247 -1.74 10.31 4.07
CA LEU A 247 -1.98 8.86 3.99
C LEU A 247 -2.57 8.29 5.28
N ILE A 248 -2.10 8.71 6.46
CA ILE A 248 -2.67 8.25 7.73
C ILE A 248 -4.11 8.79 7.91
N ASN A 249 -4.33 10.05 7.56
CA ASN A 249 -5.64 10.71 7.67
C ASN A 249 -6.70 10.06 6.78
N SER A 250 -6.34 9.57 5.59
CA SER A 250 -7.28 8.85 4.74
C SER A 250 -7.70 7.50 5.31
N VAL A 251 -6.84 6.86 6.10
CA VAL A 251 -7.17 5.62 6.84
C VAL A 251 -8.00 5.92 8.08
N LEU A 252 -7.68 7.00 8.80
CA LEU A 252 -8.40 7.44 10.00
C LEU A 252 -9.85 7.79 9.72
N ASP A 253 -10.12 8.37 8.54
CA ASP A 253 -11.46 8.75 8.13
C ASP A 253 -12.31 7.49 7.82
N PRO A 254 -13.33 7.18 8.66
CA PRO A 254 -14.13 5.99 8.48
C PRO A 254 -14.99 6.05 7.21
N GLU A 255 -15.39 7.26 6.78
CA GLU A 255 -16.23 7.44 5.59
C GLU A 255 -15.44 7.16 4.30
N LYS A 256 -14.14 7.48 4.31
CA LYS A 256 -13.27 7.32 3.14
C LYS A 256 -12.73 5.91 2.97
N SER A 257 -12.38 5.24 4.07
CA SER A 257 -11.57 4.02 4.00
C SER A 257 -12.38 2.76 3.69
N LYS A 258 -13.68 2.69 4.03
CA LYS A 258 -14.49 1.44 4.02
C LYS A 258 -13.84 0.27 4.78
N ILE A 259 -12.88 0.53 5.68
CA ILE A 259 -12.17 -0.49 6.47
C ILE A 259 -12.86 -0.66 7.82
N ASN A 260 -12.97 -1.90 8.32
CA ASN A 260 -13.47 -2.13 9.68
C ASN A 260 -12.52 -1.55 10.75
N GLU A 261 -13.05 -1.21 11.93
CA GLU A 261 -12.30 -0.48 12.95
C GLU A 261 -11.06 -1.23 13.47
N LYS A 262 -11.19 -2.54 13.71
CA LYS A 262 -10.08 -3.38 14.18
C LYS A 262 -8.92 -3.43 13.19
N THR A 263 -9.21 -3.50 11.90
CA THR A 263 -8.18 -3.51 10.83
C THR A 263 -7.61 -2.12 10.64
N ARG A 264 -8.45 -1.08 10.72
CA ARG A 264 -8.03 0.32 10.67
C ARG A 264 -6.99 0.63 11.75
N SER A 265 -7.27 0.27 13.00
CA SER A 265 -6.35 0.46 14.13
C SER A 265 -4.99 -0.22 13.87
N LYS A 266 -4.99 -1.47 13.41
CA LYS A 266 -3.76 -2.19 13.04
C LYS A 266 -2.98 -1.52 11.91
N ILE A 267 -3.68 -1.06 10.87
CA ILE A 267 -3.03 -0.38 9.73
C ILE A 267 -2.38 0.92 10.22
N ILE A 268 -3.12 1.75 10.97
CA ILE A 268 -2.60 3.04 11.46
C ILE A 268 -1.39 2.81 12.35
N THR A 269 -1.50 1.91 13.33
CA THR A 269 -0.38 1.58 14.24
C THR A 269 0.87 1.16 13.47
N ASN A 270 0.69 0.34 12.42
CA ASN A 270 1.80 -0.10 11.56
C ASN A 270 2.38 1.06 10.73
N LEU A 271 1.55 1.93 10.16
CA LEU A 271 2.02 3.09 9.39
C LEU A 271 2.82 4.06 10.28
N ILE A 272 2.34 4.32 11.49
CA ILE A 272 3.01 5.16 12.48
C ILE A 272 4.35 4.53 12.88
N SER A 273 4.34 3.25 13.26
CA SER A 273 5.56 2.53 13.66
C SER A 273 6.62 2.57 12.55
N LYS A 274 6.25 2.26 11.30
CA LYS A 274 7.17 2.33 10.15
C LYS A 274 7.68 3.75 9.89
N THR A 275 6.83 4.75 10.05
CA THR A 275 7.23 6.16 9.92
C THR A 275 8.28 6.53 10.96
N LEU A 276 8.06 6.16 12.22
CA LEU A 276 9.00 6.48 13.28
C LEU A 276 10.32 5.71 13.16
N LEU A 277 10.27 4.44 12.74
CA LEU A 277 11.47 3.66 12.44
C LEU A 277 12.26 4.26 11.27
N PHE A 278 11.57 4.71 10.22
CA PHE A 278 12.19 5.42 9.10
C PHE A 278 12.82 6.75 9.56
N TRP A 279 12.09 7.54 10.35
CA TRP A 279 12.56 8.80 10.91
C TRP A 279 13.84 8.63 11.72
N LYS A 280 13.85 7.61 12.60
CA LYS A 280 15.03 7.22 13.38
C LYS A 280 16.19 6.75 12.51
N LYS A 281 15.93 5.89 11.52
CA LYS A 281 16.95 5.38 10.58
C LYS A 281 17.65 6.53 9.85
N MET A 282 16.90 7.58 9.51
CA MET A 282 17.43 8.75 8.82
C MET A 282 18.11 9.77 9.75
N GLY A 283 18.04 9.58 11.06
CA GLY A 283 18.62 10.51 12.03
C GLY A 283 17.90 11.87 12.07
N PHE A 284 16.62 11.91 11.72
CA PHE A 284 15.85 13.16 11.73
C PHE A 284 15.44 13.56 13.16
N PRO A 285 15.35 14.88 13.44
CA PRO A 285 14.95 15.38 14.75
C PRO A 285 13.50 14.96 15.06
N PHE A 286 13.28 14.40 16.26
CA PHE A 286 11.95 13.96 16.67
C PHE A 286 11.05 15.13 17.05
N GLU A 287 11.61 16.29 17.39
CA GLU A 287 10.88 17.51 17.71
C GLU A 287 9.96 17.95 16.56
N GLU A 288 10.37 17.73 15.30
CA GLU A 288 9.56 18.05 14.13
C GLU A 288 8.33 17.14 14.02
N ILE A 289 8.51 15.83 14.21
CA ILE A 289 7.38 14.89 14.13
C ILE A 289 6.44 15.07 15.33
N GLU A 290 6.98 15.40 16.52
CA GLU A 290 6.18 15.76 17.69
C GLU A 290 5.30 16.97 17.42
N LYS A 291 5.91 18.07 16.97
CA LYS A 291 5.18 19.30 16.62
C LYS A 291 4.11 19.00 15.58
N PHE A 292 4.43 18.22 14.56
CA PHE A 292 3.48 17.86 13.52
C PHE A 292 2.29 17.02 14.06
N ILE A 293 2.55 16.03 14.93
CA ILE A 293 1.51 15.22 15.58
C ILE A 293 0.59 16.11 16.43
N LEU A 294 1.18 16.99 17.23
CA LEU A 294 0.47 17.92 18.11
C LEU A 294 -0.43 18.89 17.31
N GLU A 295 0.09 19.45 16.21
CA GLU A 295 -0.63 20.45 15.41
C GLU A 295 -1.73 19.86 14.52
N LYS A 296 -1.48 18.69 13.93
CA LYS A 296 -2.31 18.20 12.81
C LYS A 296 -3.25 17.07 13.18
N ASN A 297 -2.98 16.28 14.23
CA ASN A 297 -3.80 15.09 14.46
C ASN A 297 -3.75 14.53 15.90
N SER A 298 -4.59 15.07 16.78
CA SER A 298 -4.77 14.53 18.14
C SER A 298 -5.28 13.09 18.18
N LYS A 299 -5.99 12.63 17.14
CA LYS A 299 -6.46 11.23 17.01
C LYS A 299 -5.33 10.25 16.70
N MET A 300 -4.24 10.72 16.11
CA MET A 300 -3.08 9.86 15.84
C MET A 300 -2.40 9.39 17.14
N MET A 301 -2.57 10.12 18.25
CA MET A 301 -1.95 9.77 19.53
C MET A 301 -2.51 8.48 20.15
N ASP A 302 -3.74 8.11 19.82
CA ASP A 302 -4.30 6.80 20.21
C ASP A 302 -3.52 5.66 19.56
N TYR A 303 -3.06 5.99 18.35
CA TYR A 303 -2.21 5.26 17.41
C TYR A 303 -0.82 4.88 17.92
N LEU A 304 -0.29 5.72 18.82
CA LEU A 304 1.11 5.63 19.22
C LEU A 304 1.28 4.47 20.20
N ASP A 305 1.81 3.35 19.72
CA ASP A 305 2.12 2.23 20.58
C ASP A 305 3.36 2.52 21.43
N ILE A 306 3.10 2.86 22.69
CA ILE A 306 4.10 3.20 23.72
C ILE A 306 4.96 1.97 24.05
N GLU A 307 4.52 0.76 23.72
CA GLU A 307 5.27 -0.46 24.01
C GLU A 307 6.50 -0.63 23.10
N SER A 308 6.60 0.16 22.02
CA SER A 308 7.75 0.15 21.10
C SER A 308 8.99 0.86 21.71
N LYS A 309 9.61 0.24 22.73
CA LYS A 309 10.77 0.77 23.47
C LYS A 309 11.88 1.36 22.60
N GLN A 310 12.08 0.82 21.39
CA GLN A 310 13.12 1.26 20.45
C GLN A 310 12.94 2.71 19.98
N VAL A 311 11.71 3.19 19.86
CA VAL A 311 11.40 4.53 19.32
C VAL A 311 11.09 5.51 20.44
N MET A 312 10.47 5.03 21.53
CA MET A 312 9.99 5.89 22.62
C MET A 312 11.10 6.71 23.30
N SER A 313 12.33 6.18 23.36
CA SER A 313 13.48 6.91 23.91
C SER A 313 13.93 8.12 23.06
N SER A 314 13.46 8.22 21.82
CA SER A 314 13.81 9.32 20.92
C SER A 314 12.86 10.51 21.03
N PHE A 315 11.70 10.35 21.68
CA PHE A 315 10.76 11.45 21.91
C PHE A 315 11.12 12.26 23.15
N SER A 316 10.78 13.54 23.13
CA SER A 316 10.87 14.45 24.27
C SER A 316 9.94 13.97 25.40
N SER A 317 10.40 14.13 26.64
CA SER A 317 9.61 13.77 27.82
C SER A 317 8.27 14.49 27.84
N ASN A 318 8.22 15.76 27.41
CA ASN A 318 7.00 16.56 27.36
C ASN A 318 5.97 15.97 26.39
N PHE A 319 6.42 15.53 25.21
CA PHE A 319 5.54 14.87 24.26
C PHE A 319 5.02 13.54 24.79
N LEU A 320 5.88 12.71 25.38
CA LEU A 320 5.47 11.43 25.97
C LEU A 320 4.45 11.60 27.08
N ILE A 321 4.69 12.56 27.97
CA ILE A 321 3.76 12.95 29.04
C ILE A 321 2.41 13.34 28.43
N PHE A 322 2.43 14.18 27.39
CA PHE A 322 1.22 14.63 26.73
C PHE A 322 0.44 13.47 26.09
N VAL A 323 1.11 12.58 25.36
CA VAL A 323 0.48 11.39 24.75
C VAL A 323 -0.16 10.50 25.82
N LEU A 324 0.55 10.26 26.94
CA LEU A 324 0.03 9.46 28.06
C LEU A 324 -1.17 10.12 28.71
N LYS A 325 -1.11 11.43 28.99
CA LYS A 325 -2.25 12.21 29.49
C LYS A 325 -3.47 12.04 28.59
N GLN A 326 -3.31 12.17 27.28
CA GLN A 326 -4.41 12.02 26.32
C GLN A 326 -4.99 10.61 26.28
N LYS A 327 -4.13 9.57 26.32
CA LYS A 327 -4.60 8.18 26.41
C LYS A 327 -5.37 7.92 27.70
N MET A 328 -4.86 8.40 28.83
CA MET A 328 -5.52 8.23 30.12
C MET A 328 -6.88 8.93 30.16
N LEU A 329 -6.97 10.18 29.68
CA LEU A 329 -8.24 10.91 29.59
C LEU A 329 -9.27 10.16 28.73
N ARG A 330 -8.86 9.51 27.65
CA ARG A 330 -9.78 8.73 26.81
C ARG A 330 -10.24 7.43 27.46
N ILE A 331 -9.34 6.71 28.15
CA ILE A 331 -9.74 5.54 28.92
C ILE A 331 -10.74 5.97 30.00
N LEU A 332 -10.49 7.11 30.65
CA LEU A 332 -11.40 7.73 31.61
C LEU A 332 -12.76 8.04 30.98
N ASP A 333 -12.79 8.64 29.79
CA ASP A 333 -14.04 9.00 29.08
C ASP A 333 -14.83 7.77 28.63
N ASN A 334 -14.16 6.76 28.08
CA ASN A 334 -14.79 5.48 27.74
C ASN A 334 -15.41 4.83 28.97
N TYR A 335 -14.66 4.83 30.08
CA TYR A 335 -15.13 4.29 31.35
C TYR A 335 -16.29 5.11 31.94
N LYS A 336 -16.26 6.44 31.83
CA LYS A 336 -17.39 7.33 32.20
C LYS A 336 -18.62 6.97 31.37
N GLN A 337 -18.49 6.78 30.06
CA GLN A 337 -19.60 6.43 29.16
C GLN A 337 -20.22 5.08 29.51
N GLU A 338 -19.39 4.06 29.75
CA GLU A 338 -19.84 2.71 30.12
C GLU A 338 -20.49 2.67 31.52
N ASN A 339 -19.99 3.46 32.48
CA ASN A 339 -20.42 3.42 33.88
C ASN A 339 -21.26 4.62 34.34
N THR A 340 -21.87 5.36 33.40
CA THR A 340 -22.75 6.51 33.71
C THR A 340 -23.94 6.17 34.61
N LYS A 341 -24.22 4.89 34.87
CA LYS A 341 -25.47 4.49 35.51
C LYS A 341 -25.54 4.47 37.03
N ASN A 342 -24.48 4.37 37.86
CA ASN A 342 -24.77 4.28 39.33
C ASN A 342 -23.68 4.52 40.39
N ASN A 343 -22.48 5.08 40.13
CA ASN A 343 -21.48 5.18 41.22
C ASN A 343 -20.82 6.57 41.36
N SER A 344 -21.22 7.33 42.39
CA SER A 344 -20.68 8.64 42.73
C SER A 344 -19.20 8.58 43.13
N GLU A 345 -18.76 7.50 43.80
CA GLU A 345 -17.36 7.28 44.16
C GLU A 345 -16.45 7.12 42.93
N ILE A 346 -16.92 6.41 41.91
CA ILE A 346 -16.21 6.27 40.64
C ILE A 346 -16.03 7.66 40.01
N LYS A 347 -17.07 8.49 40.00
CA LYS A 347 -17.01 9.84 39.43
C LYS A 347 -15.99 10.73 40.16
N ASP A 348 -15.92 10.63 41.49
CA ASP A 348 -14.94 11.37 42.30
C ASP A 348 -13.50 10.89 42.09
N ILE A 349 -13.29 9.59 41.94
CA ILE A 349 -11.95 9.02 41.64
C ILE A 349 -11.50 9.43 40.24
N LEU A 350 -12.40 9.38 39.25
CA LEU A 350 -12.12 9.81 37.89
C LEU A 350 -11.76 11.31 37.85
N ASN A 351 -12.47 12.15 38.60
CA ASN A 351 -12.17 13.57 38.72
C ASN A 351 -10.82 13.84 39.42
N LYS A 352 -10.49 13.09 40.48
CA LYS A 352 -9.18 13.19 41.16
C LYS A 352 -8.03 12.80 40.24
N ILE A 353 -8.21 11.76 39.43
CA ILE A 353 -7.24 11.34 38.41
C ILE A 353 -7.06 12.44 37.36
N GLU A 354 -8.15 13.00 36.85
CA GLU A 354 -8.12 14.08 35.86
C GLU A 354 -7.40 15.34 36.36
N VAL A 355 -7.64 15.73 37.62
CA VAL A 355 -6.97 16.85 38.30
C VAL A 355 -5.48 16.55 38.56
N ASN A 356 -5.14 15.33 38.99
CA ASN A 356 -3.73 14.93 39.21
C ASN A 356 -2.94 14.87 37.90
N ILE A 357 -3.52 14.30 36.84
CA ILE A 357 -2.92 14.30 35.50
C ILE A 357 -2.72 15.73 35.00
N SER A 358 -3.64 16.65 35.29
CA SER A 358 -3.51 18.03 34.85
C SER A 358 -2.46 18.82 35.64
N SER A 359 -2.39 18.64 36.95
CA SER A 359 -1.49 19.41 37.83
C SER A 359 -0.05 18.91 37.87
N ASN A 360 0.21 17.60 37.72
CA ASN A 360 1.56 17.05 37.77
C ASN A 360 2.32 17.16 36.43
N VAL A 361 1.60 17.23 35.31
CA VAL A 361 2.20 17.40 33.98
C VAL A 361 2.78 18.80 33.77
N GLU A 362 2.24 19.80 34.46
CA GLU A 362 2.74 21.18 34.39
C GLU A 362 4.04 21.39 35.20
N LYS A 363 4.32 20.53 36.18
CA LYS A 363 5.55 20.57 36.98
C LYS A 363 6.65 19.77 36.26
N LYS A 364 7.46 20.48 35.45
CA LYS A 364 8.51 19.99 34.54
C LYS A 364 9.69 19.17 35.15
N GLU A 365 9.47 18.32 36.15
CA GLU A 365 10.57 17.57 36.79
C GLU A 365 10.58 16.08 36.38
N SER A 366 11.58 15.69 35.60
CA SER A 366 11.71 14.33 35.03
C SER A 366 11.85 13.19 36.05
N ARG A 367 12.30 13.46 37.28
CA ARG A 367 12.31 12.47 38.39
C ARG A 367 10.91 12.18 38.94
N SER A 368 9.93 13.09 38.77
CA SER A 368 8.55 12.88 39.19
C SER A 368 7.76 12.01 38.21
N PHE A 369 8.27 11.76 37.00
CA PHE A 369 7.50 11.08 35.96
C PHE A 369 7.34 9.58 36.19
N ILE A 370 8.37 8.90 36.69
CA ILE A 370 8.25 7.48 37.08
C ILE A 370 7.35 7.35 38.31
N SER A 371 7.51 8.22 39.32
CA SER A 371 6.61 8.22 40.49
C SER A 371 5.18 8.55 40.09
N PHE A 372 4.97 9.49 39.17
CA PHE A 372 3.68 9.82 38.58
C PHE A 372 3.09 8.62 37.84
N LEU A 373 3.85 7.93 36.98
CA LEU A 373 3.36 6.71 36.32
C LEU A 373 3.00 5.61 37.32
N MET A 374 3.75 5.46 38.42
CA MET A 374 3.44 4.49 39.47
C MET A 374 2.19 4.88 40.28
N GLU A 375 2.03 6.16 40.63
CA GLU A 375 0.87 6.71 41.34
C GLU A 375 -0.40 6.64 40.47
N GLN A 376 -0.26 6.91 39.17
CA GLN A 376 -1.33 6.73 38.20
C GLN A 376 -1.66 5.25 37.97
N ASN A 377 -0.67 4.34 37.97
CA ASN A 377 -0.93 2.90 37.96
C ASN A 377 -1.71 2.47 39.19
N GLU A 378 -1.41 3.00 40.38
CA GLU A 378 -2.15 2.69 41.62
C GLU A 378 -3.60 3.17 41.54
N LEU A 379 -3.83 4.39 41.05
CA LEU A 379 -5.18 4.93 40.83
C LEU A 379 -5.95 4.17 39.73
N PHE A 380 -5.27 3.76 38.66
CA PHE A 380 -5.83 2.89 37.61
C PHE A 380 -6.17 1.50 38.14
N LEU A 381 -5.31 0.90 38.96
CA LEU A 381 -5.58 -0.37 39.63
C LEU A 381 -6.77 -0.23 40.59
N LYS A 382 -6.89 0.87 41.33
CA LYS A 382 -8.07 1.16 42.16
C LYS A 382 -9.36 1.29 41.32
N LEU A 383 -9.29 1.95 40.16
CA LEU A 383 -10.42 2.02 39.22
C LEU A 383 -10.79 0.65 38.65
N ILE A 384 -9.81 -0.14 38.22
CA ILE A 384 -10.03 -1.51 37.73
C ILE A 384 -10.65 -2.37 38.84
N CYS A 385 -10.16 -2.26 40.07
CA CYS A 385 -10.76 -2.91 41.23
C CYS A 385 -12.21 -2.47 41.42
N LEU A 386 -12.51 -1.17 41.45
CA LEU A 386 -13.87 -0.66 41.63
C LEU A 386 -14.81 -0.99 40.45
N ALA A 387 -14.28 -1.15 39.24
CA ALA A 387 -15.01 -1.59 38.04
C ALA A 387 -15.40 -3.06 38.08
N HIS A 388 -14.52 -3.89 38.65
CA HIS A 388 -14.67 -5.35 38.69
C HIS A 388 -15.25 -5.85 40.02
N PHE A 389 -15.54 -4.94 40.95
CA PHE A 389 -16.26 -5.21 42.20
C PHE A 389 -17.77 -5.15 41.98
N ASP A 390 -18.28 -6.02 41.12
CA ASP A 390 -19.69 -6.43 41.17
C ASP A 390 -19.74 -7.78 41.92
N PRO A 391 -20.26 -7.85 43.16
CA PRO A 391 -20.29 -9.08 43.93
C PRO A 391 -21.06 -10.22 43.23
N GLU A 392 -21.92 -9.92 42.26
CA GLU A 392 -22.60 -10.92 41.44
C GLU A 392 -21.66 -11.62 40.44
N ASN A 393 -20.69 -10.91 39.87
CA ASN A 393 -19.70 -11.47 38.92
C ASN A 393 -18.73 -12.46 39.60
N LEU A 394 -18.47 -12.33 40.90
CA LEU A 394 -17.65 -13.26 41.66
C LEU A 394 -18.37 -14.60 41.94
N MET A 395 -19.71 -14.58 42.03
CA MET A 395 -20.50 -15.80 42.05
C MET A 395 -20.60 -16.42 40.65
N GLU A 396 -20.66 -15.62 39.59
CA GLU A 396 -20.74 -16.09 38.21
C GLU A 396 -19.40 -16.62 37.70
N ILE A 397 -18.25 -16.05 38.10
CA ILE A 397 -16.91 -16.60 37.86
C ILE A 397 -16.71 -17.89 38.67
N LYS A 398 -17.20 -17.98 39.91
CA LYS A 398 -17.20 -19.25 40.67
C LYS A 398 -18.20 -20.28 40.11
N LYS A 399 -19.26 -19.83 39.43
CA LYS A 399 -20.20 -20.68 38.67
C LYS A 399 -19.58 -21.15 37.36
N GLN A 400 -18.85 -20.29 36.65
CA GLN A 400 -18.10 -20.59 35.43
C GLN A 400 -16.86 -21.43 35.72
N GLU A 401 -16.22 -21.31 36.89
CA GLU A 401 -15.19 -22.24 37.36
C GLU A 401 -15.81 -23.61 37.72
N LYS A 402 -17.04 -23.65 38.25
CA LYS A 402 -17.80 -24.91 38.43
C LYS A 402 -18.35 -25.49 37.12
N GLU A 403 -18.62 -24.68 36.10
CA GLU A 403 -19.02 -25.13 34.77
C GLU A 403 -17.82 -25.49 33.88
N ASN A 404 -16.64 -24.89 34.10
CA ASN A 404 -15.39 -25.29 33.42
C ASN A 404 -14.87 -26.65 33.87
N ILE A 405 -15.30 -27.15 35.03
CA ILE A 405 -15.07 -28.56 35.45
C ILE A 405 -15.88 -29.55 34.57
N ARG A 406 -16.84 -29.10 33.76
CA ARG A 406 -17.55 -29.95 32.77
C ARG A 406 -16.90 -29.99 31.38
N ASN A 407 -15.81 -29.25 31.13
CA ASN A 407 -15.16 -29.17 29.81
C ASN A 407 -13.86 -30.01 29.67
N ASP A 408 -13.63 -30.98 30.56
CA ASP A 408 -12.45 -31.88 30.52
C ASP A 408 -12.35 -32.79 29.29
N ASN A 409 -13.34 -32.78 28.39
CA ASN A 409 -13.35 -33.58 27.16
C ASN A 409 -12.91 -32.81 25.89
N GLN A 410 -12.48 -31.54 25.98
CA GLN A 410 -11.99 -30.82 24.80
C GLN A 410 -10.54 -31.25 24.47
N LEU A 411 -10.37 -31.94 23.35
CA LEU A 411 -9.07 -32.29 22.78
C LEU A 411 -8.57 -31.17 21.84
N ILE A 412 -7.28 -30.83 21.95
CA ILE A 412 -6.57 -30.03 20.95
C ILE A 412 -5.92 -31.01 19.99
N MET A 413 -6.35 -30.98 18.73
CA MET A 413 -5.80 -31.80 17.66
C MET A 413 -4.78 -31.01 16.84
N PHE A 414 -3.68 -31.68 16.47
CA PHE A 414 -2.65 -31.15 15.59
C PHE A 414 -2.61 -31.95 14.28
N ASN A 415 -2.15 -31.32 13.20
CA ASN A 415 -2.01 -32.00 11.90
C ASN A 415 -0.89 -33.07 11.89
N CYS A 416 -0.07 -33.14 12.95
CA CYS A 416 0.85 -34.24 13.19
C CYS A 416 0.18 -35.46 13.87
N GLU A 417 -1.16 -35.52 13.85
CA GLU A 417 -2.01 -36.60 14.39
C GLU A 417 -2.00 -36.76 15.92
N HIS A 418 -1.18 -35.99 16.65
CA HIS A 418 -1.23 -35.93 18.10
C HIS A 418 -2.43 -35.10 18.60
N SER A 419 -3.04 -35.57 19.68
CA SER A 419 -4.09 -34.82 20.38
C SER A 419 -3.86 -34.83 21.89
N TYR A 420 -4.21 -33.73 22.54
CA TYR A 420 -4.01 -33.57 23.98
C TYR A 420 -5.25 -32.97 24.63
N PRO A 421 -5.65 -33.42 25.84
CA PRO A 421 -6.65 -32.72 26.63
C PRO A 421 -6.24 -31.27 26.85
N LYS A 422 -7.16 -30.33 26.64
CA LYS A 422 -6.89 -28.89 26.72
C LYS A 422 -6.27 -28.48 28.07
N SER A 423 -6.74 -29.06 29.17
CA SER A 423 -6.21 -28.85 30.52
C SER A 423 -4.75 -29.29 30.62
N SER A 424 -4.42 -30.49 30.13
CA SER A 424 -3.05 -31.03 30.10
C SER A 424 -2.13 -30.24 29.15
N PHE A 425 -2.64 -29.82 28.00
CA PHE A 425 -1.87 -29.06 27.01
C PHE A 425 -1.30 -27.75 27.59
N TYR A 426 -2.15 -26.93 28.19
CA TYR A 426 -1.73 -25.62 28.71
C TYR A 426 -0.97 -25.72 30.03
N SER A 427 -1.35 -26.63 30.92
CA SER A 427 -0.73 -26.74 32.25
C SER A 427 0.58 -27.51 32.24
N THR A 428 0.70 -28.53 31.39
CA THR A 428 1.79 -29.52 31.43
C THR A 428 2.64 -29.46 30.16
N LEU A 429 2.04 -29.66 28.99
CA LEU A 429 2.80 -29.85 27.75
C LEU A 429 3.56 -28.59 27.31
N LEU A 430 2.95 -27.41 27.42
CA LEU A 430 3.63 -26.15 27.07
C LEU A 430 4.75 -25.79 28.04
N LYS A 431 4.57 -26.13 29.33
CA LYS A 431 5.59 -25.92 30.36
C LYS A 431 6.80 -26.82 30.11
N GLU A 432 6.57 -28.11 29.85
CA GLU A 432 7.63 -29.07 29.55
C GLU A 432 8.37 -28.71 28.25
N PHE A 433 7.65 -28.25 27.22
CA PHE A 433 8.26 -27.75 25.99
C PHE A 433 9.21 -26.58 26.24
N TYR A 434 8.82 -25.63 27.09
CA TYR A 434 9.67 -24.49 27.44
C TYR A 434 10.94 -24.94 28.16
N GLU A 435 10.80 -25.78 29.19
CA GLU A 435 11.92 -26.31 29.97
C GLU A 435 12.93 -27.05 29.07
N ARG A 436 12.43 -27.96 28.21
CA ARG A 436 13.28 -28.72 27.28
C ARG A 436 13.97 -27.84 26.25
N ILE A 437 13.32 -26.77 25.75
CA ILE A 437 13.97 -25.85 24.82
C ILE A 437 15.02 -24.99 25.52
N THR A 438 14.82 -24.62 26.79
CA THR A 438 15.83 -23.88 27.53
C THR A 438 17.07 -24.71 27.85
N ASP A 439 16.96 -26.04 27.83
CA ASP A 439 18.06 -26.98 28.03
C ASP A 439 18.95 -27.17 26.78
N PHE A 440 18.63 -26.55 25.64
CA PHE A 440 19.55 -26.56 24.51
C PHE A 440 20.87 -25.83 24.87
N PRO A 441 22.04 -26.33 24.42
CA PRO A 441 23.35 -25.76 24.77
C PRO A 441 23.60 -24.34 24.20
N PHE A 442 22.69 -23.84 23.37
CA PHE A 442 22.68 -22.45 22.91
C PHE A 442 21.27 -21.88 23.07
N SER A 443 21.21 -20.61 23.46
CA SER A 443 19.94 -19.96 23.77
C SER A 443 19.11 -19.72 22.51
N LEU A 444 17.86 -20.17 22.54
CA LEU A 444 16.88 -19.99 21.47
C LEU A 444 15.80 -18.96 21.83
N ASN A 445 16.09 -18.03 22.74
CA ASN A 445 15.13 -17.14 23.41
C ASN A 445 14.09 -16.49 22.47
N TYR A 446 14.52 -15.99 21.31
CA TYR A 446 13.60 -15.37 20.34
C TYR A 446 12.69 -16.39 19.66
N THR A 447 13.25 -17.52 19.22
CA THR A 447 12.52 -18.63 18.60
C THR A 447 11.54 -19.27 19.58
N THR A 448 11.96 -19.51 20.83
CA THR A 448 11.11 -20.05 21.90
C THR A 448 9.90 -19.16 22.15
N LYS A 449 10.12 -17.83 22.26
CA LYS A 449 9.05 -16.86 22.47
C LYS A 449 8.04 -16.87 21.32
N LEU A 450 8.51 -16.85 20.08
CA LEU A 450 7.64 -16.90 18.91
C LEU A 450 6.77 -18.18 18.88
N ILE A 451 7.37 -19.33 19.19
CA ILE A 451 6.64 -20.61 19.18
C ILE A 451 5.59 -20.66 20.31
N LEU A 452 5.94 -20.19 21.52
CA LEU A 452 5.00 -20.12 22.64
C LEU A 452 3.85 -19.16 22.37
N ASP A 453 4.13 -18.01 21.75
CA ASP A 453 3.10 -17.06 21.32
C ASP A 453 2.16 -17.68 20.27
N CYS A 454 2.69 -18.52 19.38
CA CYS A 454 1.91 -19.26 18.39
C CYS A 454 0.96 -20.29 19.04
N PHE A 455 1.43 -21.05 20.04
CA PHE A 455 0.60 -22.02 20.77
C PHE A 455 -0.45 -21.34 21.66
N SER A 456 -0.07 -20.27 22.35
CA SER A 456 -0.96 -19.53 23.27
C SER A 456 -2.12 -18.85 22.53
N ASN A 457 -1.87 -18.37 21.30
CA ASN A 457 -2.87 -17.72 20.47
C ASN A 457 -3.68 -18.68 19.57
N GLN A 458 -3.48 -20.00 19.68
CA GLN A 458 -4.09 -21.02 18.81
C GLN A 458 -3.86 -20.77 17.30
N LYS A 459 -2.82 -20.01 16.94
CA LYS A 459 -2.51 -19.65 15.55
C LYS A 459 -1.81 -20.77 14.79
N PHE A 460 -1.30 -21.78 15.50
CA PHE A 460 -0.61 -22.93 14.96
C PHE A 460 -1.36 -24.21 15.34
N GLN A 461 -1.96 -24.88 14.36
CA GLN A 461 -2.52 -26.23 14.50
C GLN A 461 -1.76 -27.27 13.64
N PHE A 462 -0.65 -26.88 13.00
CA PHE A 462 0.08 -27.74 12.06
C PHE A 462 0.98 -28.79 12.74
N ALA A 463 1.57 -28.52 13.91
CA ALA A 463 2.45 -29.44 14.62
C ALA A 463 2.39 -29.23 16.13
N CYS A 464 2.42 -30.32 16.91
CA CYS A 464 2.40 -30.24 18.38
C CYS A 464 3.78 -29.84 18.95
N PRO A 465 3.85 -29.37 20.22
CA PRO A 465 5.11 -29.01 20.87
C PRO A 465 6.18 -30.12 20.83
N VAL A 466 5.77 -31.38 20.91
CA VAL A 466 6.66 -32.56 20.85
C VAL A 466 7.33 -32.68 19.48
N CYS A 467 6.55 -32.62 18.40
CA CYS A 467 7.06 -32.67 17.04
C CYS A 467 7.97 -31.48 16.73
N VAL A 468 7.58 -30.29 17.17
CA VAL A 468 8.39 -29.07 17.00
C VAL A 468 9.73 -29.21 17.72
N PHE A 469 9.74 -29.69 18.96
CA PHE A 469 10.98 -29.93 19.71
C PHE A 469 11.89 -30.94 19.00
N ASN A 470 11.35 -32.10 18.62
CA ASN A 470 12.12 -33.15 17.96
C ASN A 470 12.69 -32.70 16.61
N PHE A 471 11.92 -31.91 15.84
CA PHE A 471 12.42 -31.30 14.60
C PHE A 471 13.58 -30.33 14.87
N ILE A 472 13.42 -29.42 15.84
CA ILE A 472 14.50 -28.48 16.22
C ILE A 472 15.75 -29.26 16.66
N GLN A 473 15.56 -30.29 17.48
CA GLN A 473 16.64 -31.16 17.94
C GLN A 473 17.38 -31.83 16.77
N GLU A 474 16.69 -32.41 15.80
CA GLU A 474 17.31 -33.03 14.61
C GLU A 474 18.10 -32.02 13.78
N GLN A 475 17.57 -30.80 13.60
CA GLN A 475 18.27 -29.72 12.89
C GLN A 475 19.54 -29.26 13.63
N ILE A 476 19.58 -29.42 14.94
CA ILE A 476 20.72 -29.06 15.77
C ILE A 476 21.78 -30.17 15.77
N LEU A 477 21.34 -31.43 15.91
CA LEU A 477 22.21 -32.60 15.87
C LEU A 477 22.89 -32.77 14.51
N SER A 478 22.18 -32.47 13.41
CA SER A 478 22.77 -32.51 12.07
C SER A 478 23.91 -31.50 11.89
N LYS A 479 23.86 -30.36 12.60
CA LYS A 479 24.91 -29.34 12.58
C LYS A 479 26.02 -29.59 13.61
N ASN A 480 25.71 -30.29 14.71
CA ASN A 480 26.61 -30.51 15.83
C ASN A 480 26.44 -31.92 16.44
N PRO A 481 27.01 -32.97 15.82
CA PRO A 481 26.79 -34.37 16.23
C PRO A 481 27.36 -34.74 17.60
N LYS A 482 28.18 -33.87 18.22
CA LYS A 482 28.76 -34.07 19.56
C LYS A 482 27.77 -33.76 20.68
N ILE A 483 26.69 -33.03 20.39
CA ILE A 483 25.67 -32.68 21.37
C ILE A 483 24.76 -33.89 21.58
N LYS A 484 24.52 -34.28 22.84
CA LYS A 484 23.57 -35.35 23.18
C LYS A 484 22.35 -34.73 23.84
N ILE A 485 21.26 -34.63 23.07
CA ILE A 485 19.95 -34.21 23.59
C ILE A 485 19.03 -35.42 23.48
N GLN A 486 18.24 -35.69 24.51
CA GLN A 486 17.29 -36.80 24.50
C GLN A 486 16.05 -36.43 23.68
N LYS A 487 15.60 -37.36 22.84
CA LYS A 487 14.35 -37.21 22.07
C LYS A 487 13.17 -37.10 23.04
N TRP A 488 12.22 -36.22 22.74
CA TRP A 488 10.99 -36.15 23.51
C TRP A 488 10.00 -37.19 22.97
N ASN A 489 9.82 -38.25 23.75
CA ASN A 489 8.81 -39.28 23.50
C ASN A 489 7.64 -39.00 24.46
N VAL A 490 6.44 -38.91 23.91
CA VAL A 490 5.18 -38.70 24.67
C VAL A 490 4.24 -39.87 24.41
#